data_AF-A0A6J8CU83-F1
#
_entry.id   AF-A0A6J8CU83-F1
#
_cell.length_a   1.000
_cell.length_b   1.000
_cell.length_c   1.000
_cell.angle_alpha   90.00
_cell.angle_beta   90.00
_cell.angle_gamma   90.00
#
_symmetry.space_group_name_H-M   'P 1'
#
loop_
_entity.id
_entity.type
_entity.pdbx_description
1 polymer ?
#
loop_
_entity_poly.entity_id
_entity_poly.type
_entity_poly.pdbx_seq_one_letter_code
_entity_poly.pdbx_strand_id
1 'polypeptide(L)'
;MTFSQLKTREPLRIQWPQSVFLLGGVQPLDCRHRYDSYDKLIRYGFFINACIDWFSRKIIWLKIGRSSSNPKVIARYFLDAIKEQRGHPYSMRGDMGTENGLVVVLQTLFAGDEVTIHFSYGKSNLNTRIESWWGILRKKCGQVWISALKGLQERGHFSGDKLDINFIRFCYMK
;
A
#
# COMPACT_ATOMS: atom_id res chain seq x y z
N MET A 1 -15.04 1.49 16.47
CA MET A 1 -14.10 0.51 15.89
C MET A 1 -12.77 1.21 15.65
N THR A 2 -11.80 0.98 16.52
CA THR A 2 -10.42 1.47 16.42
C THR A 2 -9.65 0.70 15.35
N PHE A 3 -8.62 1.31 14.76
CA PHE A 3 -7.76 0.73 13.70
C PHE A 3 -7.14 -0.62 14.10
N SER A 4 -7.09 -0.92 15.39
CA SER A 4 -6.63 -2.20 15.96
C SER A 4 -7.56 -3.38 15.68
N GLN A 5 -8.84 -3.17 15.37
CA GLN A 5 -9.81 -4.26 15.15
C GLN A 5 -9.86 -4.81 13.72
N LEU A 6 -9.12 -4.21 12.76
CA LEU A 6 -8.94 -4.79 11.43
C LEU A 6 -7.85 -5.88 11.39
N LYS A 7 -7.09 -6.08 12.48
CA LYS A 7 -6.01 -7.07 12.60
C LYS A 7 -6.47 -8.47 13.04
N THR A 8 -7.70 -8.66 13.48
CA THR A 8 -8.12 -9.87 14.22
C THR A 8 -9.04 -10.84 13.47
N ARG A 9 -9.17 -10.71 12.14
CA ARG A 9 -9.66 -11.83 11.33
C ARG A 9 -8.45 -12.47 10.70
N GLU A 10 -8.03 -13.61 11.24
CA GLU A 10 -7.10 -14.56 10.61
C GLU A 10 -7.32 -14.52 9.09
N PRO A 11 -6.41 -13.92 8.31
CA PRO A 11 -6.55 -13.96 6.87
C PRO A 11 -6.37 -15.42 6.49
N LEU A 12 -7.34 -16.01 5.78
CA LEU A 12 -7.23 -17.35 5.21
C LEU A 12 -5.81 -17.51 4.66
N ARG A 13 -5.01 -18.28 5.39
CA ARG A 13 -3.59 -18.44 5.14
C ARG A 13 -3.49 -19.43 4.00
N ILE A 14 -3.63 -18.92 2.78
CA ILE A 14 -3.17 -19.64 1.60
C ILE A 14 -1.65 -19.74 1.77
N GLN A 15 -1.20 -20.83 2.40
CA GLN A 15 0.19 -21.22 2.41
C GLN A 15 0.51 -21.58 0.97
N TRP A 16 1.28 -20.72 0.30
CA TRP A 16 1.95 -21.12 -0.92
C TRP A 16 2.92 -22.24 -0.56
N PRO A 17 2.79 -23.43 -1.17
CA PRO A 17 3.62 -24.57 -0.81
C PRO A 17 5.10 -24.19 -0.96
N GLN A 18 5.86 -24.43 0.11
CA GLN A 18 7.27 -24.03 0.20
C GLN A 18 8.17 -24.73 -0.84
N SER A 19 7.67 -25.81 -1.46
CA SER A 19 8.36 -26.57 -2.49
C SER A 19 8.50 -25.85 -3.84
N VAL A 20 7.81 -24.73 -4.07
CA VAL A 20 7.90 -23.96 -5.33
C VAL A 20 9.04 -22.92 -5.30
N PHE A 21 9.56 -22.58 -4.12
CA PHE A 21 10.44 -21.42 -3.95
C PHE A 21 11.94 -21.70 -4.08
N LEU A 22 12.39 -22.95 -4.04
CA LEU A 22 13.83 -23.29 -4.04
C LEU A 22 14.34 -23.94 -5.34
N LEU A 23 13.47 -24.18 -6.32
CA LEU A 23 13.86 -24.84 -7.57
C LEU A 23 13.18 -24.18 -8.77
N GLY A 24 13.58 -22.95 -9.12
CA GLY A 24 13.22 -22.30 -10.40
C GLY A 24 11.74 -22.43 -10.80
N GLY A 25 10.84 -22.48 -9.81
CA GLY A 25 9.48 -22.96 -9.97
C GLY A 25 8.56 -21.80 -10.29
N VAL A 26 7.97 -21.83 -11.48
CA VAL A 26 7.00 -20.89 -12.03
C VAL A 26 6.08 -20.33 -10.92
N GLN A 27 6.22 -19.04 -10.66
CA GLN A 27 5.29 -18.30 -9.80
C GLN A 27 3.88 -18.42 -10.38
N PRO A 28 2.81 -18.46 -9.54
CA PRO A 28 1.45 -18.50 -10.07
C PRO A 28 1.30 -17.40 -11.12
N LEU A 29 0.94 -17.77 -12.36
CA LEU A 29 0.99 -16.92 -13.56
C LEU A 29 0.24 -15.58 -13.46
N ASP A 30 -0.47 -15.32 -12.36
CA ASP A 30 -1.37 -14.18 -12.17
C ASP A 30 -1.17 -13.38 -10.87
N CYS A 31 -0.05 -13.53 -10.14
CA CYS A 31 0.27 -12.67 -9.00
C CYS A 31 0.68 -11.25 -9.48
N ARG A 32 -0.31 -10.45 -9.86
CA ARG A 32 -0.14 -9.08 -10.37
C ARG A 32 -0.55 -8.08 -9.31
N HIS A 33 0.43 -7.37 -8.76
CA HIS A 33 0.19 -6.42 -7.69
C HIS A 33 -0.05 -5.01 -8.25
N ARG A 34 -1.01 -4.30 -7.67
CA ARG A 34 -1.26 -2.87 -7.92
C ARG A 34 -1.14 -2.12 -6.61
N TYR A 35 -0.43 -1.01 -6.61
CA TYR A 35 -0.32 -0.18 -5.43
C TYR A 35 -0.58 1.29 -5.76
N ASP A 36 -1.11 2.00 -4.77
CA ASP A 36 -1.61 3.36 -4.90
C ASP A 36 -1.59 4.08 -3.54
N SER A 37 -1.61 5.41 -3.59
CA SER A 37 -1.68 6.32 -2.45
C SER A 37 -3.07 6.91 -2.30
N TYR A 38 -3.59 6.90 -1.07
CA TYR A 38 -4.84 7.57 -0.74
C TYR A 38 -4.62 9.01 -0.31
N ASP A 39 -5.19 9.93 -1.08
CA ASP A 39 -4.93 11.38 -1.00
C ASP A 39 -5.76 12.13 0.07
N LYS A 40 -6.88 11.56 0.52
CA LYS A 40 -7.88 12.32 1.32
C LYS A 40 -7.41 12.78 2.69
N LEU A 41 -6.36 12.17 3.23
CA LEU A 41 -5.81 12.52 4.54
C LEU A 41 -4.44 13.22 4.47
N ILE A 42 -3.96 13.53 3.25
CA ILE A 42 -2.67 14.22 3.06
C ILE A 42 -2.66 15.58 3.74
N ARG A 43 -3.80 16.31 3.75
CA ARG A 43 -3.94 17.61 4.42
C ARG A 43 -3.70 17.56 5.93
N TYR A 44 -3.92 16.40 6.53
CA TYR A 44 -3.66 16.15 7.95
C TYR A 44 -2.30 15.45 8.19
N GLY A 45 -1.50 15.34 7.13
CA GLY A 45 -0.18 14.72 7.15
C GLY A 45 -0.16 13.19 7.16
N PHE A 46 -1.27 12.52 6.85
CA PHE A 46 -1.29 11.06 6.73
C PHE A 46 -1.23 10.63 5.27
N PHE A 47 -0.17 9.89 4.92
CA PHE A 47 0.01 9.32 3.59
C PHE A 47 -0.27 7.82 3.66
N ILE A 48 -1.48 7.40 3.28
CA ILE A 48 -1.84 5.99 3.31
C ILE A 48 -1.48 5.38 1.96
N ASN A 49 -0.63 4.34 1.99
CA ASN A 49 -0.25 3.57 0.82
C ASN A 49 -0.80 2.16 0.96
N ALA A 50 -1.38 1.64 -0.12
CA ALA A 50 -1.85 0.26 -0.15
C ALA A 50 -1.39 -0.46 -1.41
N CYS A 51 -1.27 -1.77 -1.30
CA CYS A 51 -1.10 -2.67 -2.42
C CYS A 51 -2.12 -3.78 -2.35
N ILE A 52 -2.72 -4.07 -3.49
CA ILE A 52 -3.74 -5.09 -3.68
C ILE A 52 -3.30 -6.05 -4.76
N ASP A 53 -3.52 -7.34 -4.52
CA ASP A 53 -3.39 -8.34 -5.58
C ASP A 53 -4.59 -8.26 -6.53
N TRP A 54 -4.31 -8.18 -7.83
CA TRP A 54 -5.32 -7.98 -8.85
C TRP A 54 -6.35 -9.10 -8.90
N PHE A 55 -5.90 -10.35 -8.77
CA PHE A 55 -6.76 -11.53 -8.88
C PHE A 55 -7.57 -11.76 -7.59
N SER A 56 -6.88 -11.98 -6.48
CA SER A 56 -7.49 -12.34 -5.19
C SER A 56 -8.17 -11.17 -4.47
N ARG A 57 -7.87 -9.93 -4.86
CA ARG A 57 -8.28 -8.70 -4.14
C ARG A 57 -7.76 -8.64 -2.69
N LYS A 58 -6.77 -9.46 -2.35
CA LYS A 58 -6.12 -9.43 -1.04
C LYS A 58 -5.28 -8.16 -0.94
N ILE A 59 -5.39 -7.47 0.19
CA ILE A 59 -4.48 -6.38 0.54
C ILE A 59 -3.15 -6.99 0.96
N ILE A 60 -2.12 -6.72 0.17
CA ILE A 60 -0.75 -7.19 0.40
C ILE A 60 -0.07 -6.31 1.44
N TRP A 61 -0.24 -4.99 1.34
CA TRP A 61 0.13 -4.07 2.40
C TRP A 61 -0.85 -2.90 2.50
N LEU A 62 -0.97 -2.35 3.70
CA LEU A 62 -1.67 -1.11 4.00
C LEU A 62 -0.85 -0.39 5.08
N LYS A 63 -0.15 0.67 4.70
CA LYS A 63 0.80 1.35 5.58
C LYS A 63 0.56 2.85 5.56
N ILE A 64 0.74 3.49 6.71
CA ILE A 64 0.64 4.93 6.86
C ILE A 64 2.06 5.48 6.96
N GLY A 65 2.40 6.40 6.08
CA GLY A 65 3.71 7.06 5.99
C GLY A 65 3.63 8.55 6.30
N ARG A 66 4.83 9.14 6.46
CA ARG A 66 5.01 10.59 6.64
C ARG A 66 5.17 11.36 5.31
N SER A 67 5.42 10.63 4.23
CA SER A 67 5.61 11.14 2.88
C SER A 67 5.24 10.04 1.89
N SER A 68 4.56 10.39 0.80
CA SER A 68 4.40 9.54 -0.39
C SER A 68 5.64 9.58 -1.28
N SER A 69 6.43 10.65 -1.22
CA SER A 69 7.49 10.94 -2.19
C SER A 69 8.85 10.34 -1.95
N ASN A 70 9.01 9.53 -0.90
CA ASN A 70 10.28 8.88 -0.64
C ASN A 70 10.29 7.45 -1.22
N PRO A 71 11.04 7.19 -2.30
CA PRO A 71 11.08 5.87 -2.92
C PRO A 71 11.61 4.78 -1.96
N LYS A 72 12.44 5.14 -0.97
CA LYS A 72 12.96 4.19 0.03
C LYS A 72 11.85 3.65 0.92
N VAL A 73 10.81 4.45 1.18
CA VAL A 73 9.67 4.05 2.02
C VAL A 73 8.82 3.02 1.28
N ILE A 74 8.53 3.27 0.00
CA ILE A 74 7.76 2.33 -0.84
C ILE A 74 8.56 1.04 -1.05
N ALA A 75 9.87 1.14 -1.33
CA ALA A 75 10.76 -0.01 -1.44
C ALA A 75 10.79 -0.84 -0.15
N ARG A 76 10.80 -0.20 1.02
CA ARG A 76 10.71 -0.90 2.30
C ARG A 76 9.40 -1.66 2.44
N TYR A 77 8.26 -1.05 2.10
CA TYR A 77 6.97 -1.72 2.13
C TYR A 77 6.93 -2.95 1.21
N PHE A 78 7.54 -2.85 0.04
CA PHE A 78 7.67 -3.95 -0.90
C PHE A 78 8.52 -5.09 -0.32
N LEU A 79 9.70 -4.79 0.25
CA LEU A 79 10.57 -5.80 0.88
C LEU A 79 9.92 -6.47 2.08
N ASP A 80 9.26 -5.69 2.94
CA ASP A 80 8.50 -6.21 4.09
C ASP A 80 7.41 -7.17 3.59
N ALA A 81 6.71 -6.82 2.51
CA ALA A 81 5.68 -7.66 1.92
C ALA A 81 6.24 -8.96 1.31
N ILE A 82 7.37 -8.91 0.61
CA ILE A 82 8.04 -10.12 0.10
C ILE A 82 8.40 -11.05 1.26
N LYS A 83 8.96 -10.49 2.35
CA LYS A 83 9.33 -11.26 3.53
C LYS A 83 8.13 -11.90 4.21
N GLU A 84 7.02 -11.17 4.32
CA GLU A 84 5.76 -11.66 4.91
C GLU A 84 5.07 -12.73 4.05
N GLN A 85 5.01 -12.54 2.73
CA GLN A 85 4.38 -13.49 1.80
C GLN A 85 5.31 -14.66 1.42
N ARG A 86 6.60 -14.59 1.76
CA ARG A 86 7.66 -15.54 1.37
C ARG A 86 7.79 -15.70 -0.15
N GLY A 87 7.57 -14.63 -0.90
CA GLY A 87 7.59 -14.65 -2.37
C GLY A 87 7.46 -13.25 -2.97
N HIS A 88 7.86 -13.08 -4.24
CA HIS A 88 7.71 -11.84 -4.98
C HIS A 88 6.56 -11.94 -6.01
N PRO A 89 5.94 -10.82 -6.41
CA PRO A 89 4.94 -10.84 -7.47
C PRO A 89 5.56 -11.13 -8.84
N TYR A 90 4.73 -11.70 -9.71
CA TYR A 90 5.07 -11.91 -11.12
C TYR A 90 5.16 -10.58 -11.88
N SER A 91 4.20 -9.68 -11.67
CA SER A 91 4.26 -8.32 -12.22
C SER A 91 3.72 -7.29 -11.23
N MET A 92 4.25 -6.07 -11.33
CA MET A 92 3.80 -4.92 -10.55
C MET A 92 3.32 -3.82 -11.49
N ARG A 93 2.32 -3.07 -11.04
CA ARG A 93 1.89 -1.83 -11.69
C ARG A 93 1.74 -0.75 -10.62
N GLY A 94 2.39 0.37 -10.86
CA GLY A 94 2.17 1.61 -10.15
C GLY A 94 2.03 2.76 -11.13
N ASP A 95 1.69 3.93 -10.59
CA ASP A 95 1.62 5.15 -11.38
C ASP A 95 3.02 5.61 -11.83
N MET A 96 3.03 6.42 -12.89
CA MET A 96 4.25 6.99 -13.46
C MET A 96 4.78 8.08 -12.53
N GLY A 97 5.62 7.67 -11.57
CA GLY A 97 6.26 8.56 -10.60
C GLY A 97 7.69 8.11 -10.30
N THR A 98 8.57 9.07 -10.01
CA THR A 98 9.97 8.83 -9.61
C THR A 98 10.06 8.06 -8.28
N GLU A 99 9.01 8.17 -7.46
CA GLU A 99 8.80 7.49 -6.18
C GLU A 99 8.84 5.95 -6.33
N ASN A 100 8.61 5.43 -7.54
CA ASN A 100 8.48 4.01 -7.83
C ASN A 100 9.76 3.37 -8.38
N GLY A 101 10.79 4.17 -8.67
CA GLY A 101 12.01 3.67 -9.34
C GLY A 101 12.72 2.55 -8.57
N LEU A 102 12.79 2.64 -7.24
CA LEU A 102 13.44 1.59 -6.44
C LEU A 102 12.67 0.27 -6.45
N VAL A 103 11.34 0.32 -6.56
CA VAL A 103 10.51 -0.88 -6.64
C VAL A 103 10.71 -1.59 -7.96
N VAL A 104 10.84 -0.84 -9.06
CA VAL A 104 11.20 -1.38 -10.38
C VAL A 104 12.53 -2.12 -10.31
N VAL A 105 13.57 -1.47 -9.76
CA VAL A 105 14.90 -2.08 -9.62
C VAL A 105 14.86 -3.35 -8.78
N LEU A 106 14.20 -3.32 -7.62
CA LEU A 106 14.09 -4.49 -6.75
C LEU A 106 13.35 -5.64 -7.45
N GLN A 107 12.26 -5.34 -8.16
CA GLN A 107 11.52 -6.36 -8.90
C GLN A 107 12.39 -7.01 -9.98
N THR A 108 13.14 -6.21 -10.75
CA THR A 108 14.08 -6.73 -11.76
C THR A 108 15.15 -7.61 -11.11
N LEU A 109 15.70 -7.21 -9.97
CA LEU A 109 16.70 -8.00 -9.23
C LEU A 109 16.15 -9.34 -8.76
N PHE A 110 14.89 -9.39 -8.28
CA PHE A 110 14.27 -10.64 -7.83
C PHE A 110 13.84 -11.55 -8.99
N ALA A 111 13.47 -10.97 -10.14
CA ALA A 111 13.04 -11.74 -11.31
C ALA A 111 14.19 -12.37 -12.10
N GLY A 112 15.43 -11.85 -11.99
CA GLY A 112 16.58 -12.37 -12.74
C GLY A 112 16.56 -12.01 -14.24
N ASP A 113 17.23 -12.82 -15.07
CA ASP A 113 17.41 -12.60 -16.52
C ASP A 113 16.13 -12.81 -17.37
N GLU A 114 14.99 -13.14 -16.76
CA GLU A 114 13.75 -13.30 -17.52
C GLU A 114 13.20 -11.94 -17.97
N VAL A 115 13.21 -11.69 -19.28
CA VAL A 115 12.80 -10.44 -19.97
C VAL A 115 11.26 -10.31 -20.02
N THR A 116 10.57 -10.40 -18.88
CA THR A 116 9.10 -10.46 -18.86
C THR A 116 8.53 -9.23 -18.18
N ILE A 117 8.29 -8.15 -18.94
CA ILE A 117 7.58 -6.89 -18.60
C ILE A 117 7.15 -6.79 -17.12
N HIS A 118 8.13 -6.55 -16.25
CA HIS A 118 7.97 -6.71 -14.81
C HIS A 118 7.13 -5.59 -14.22
N PHE A 119 7.39 -4.37 -14.65
CA PHE A 119 6.69 -3.19 -14.18
C PHE A 119 5.98 -2.48 -15.33
N SER A 120 4.66 -2.37 -15.26
CA SER A 120 3.87 -1.65 -16.26
C SER A 120 3.33 -0.36 -15.68
N TYR A 121 3.64 0.78 -16.27
CA TYR A 121 2.89 2.02 -16.04
C TYR A 121 1.49 1.90 -16.67
N GLY A 122 0.46 2.39 -15.99
CA GLY A 122 -0.90 2.39 -16.53
C GLY A 122 -1.63 3.69 -16.23
N LYS A 123 -2.55 4.09 -17.11
CA LYS A 123 -3.51 5.18 -16.85
C LYS A 123 -4.52 4.75 -15.78
N SER A 124 -5.06 5.71 -15.01
CA SER A 124 -5.91 5.48 -13.82
C SER A 124 -7.16 4.61 -14.09
N ASN A 125 -7.60 4.49 -15.34
CA ASN A 125 -8.78 3.70 -15.73
C ASN A 125 -8.68 2.20 -15.38
N LEU A 126 -7.47 1.66 -15.11
CA LEU A 126 -7.26 0.28 -14.66
C LEU A 126 -6.98 0.15 -13.16
N ASN A 127 -7.12 1.25 -12.41
CA ASN A 127 -6.96 1.30 -10.95
C ASN A 127 -8.29 1.09 -10.20
N THR A 128 -9.36 0.75 -10.92
CA THR A 128 -10.73 0.65 -10.40
C THR A 128 -10.86 -0.22 -9.15
N ARG A 129 -10.03 -1.26 -9.00
CA ARG A 129 -10.10 -2.17 -7.85
C ARG A 129 -9.59 -1.53 -6.56
N ILE A 130 -8.42 -0.88 -6.58
CA ILE A 130 -7.92 -0.20 -5.39
C ILE A 130 -8.77 1.03 -5.09
N GLU A 131 -9.27 1.73 -6.11
CA GLU A 131 -10.22 2.84 -5.96
C GLU A 131 -11.54 2.39 -5.33
N SER A 132 -12.08 1.25 -5.76
CA SER A 132 -13.25 0.64 -5.13
C SER A 132 -12.97 0.27 -3.68
N TRP A 133 -11.77 -0.25 -3.40
CA TRP A 133 -11.33 -0.57 -2.04
C TRP A 133 -11.17 0.69 -1.18
N TRP A 134 -10.64 1.79 -1.73
CA TRP A 134 -10.62 3.10 -1.07
C TRP A 134 -12.03 3.59 -0.74
N GLY A 135 -13.00 3.35 -1.62
CA GLY A 135 -14.42 3.60 -1.36
C GLY A 135 -14.95 2.81 -0.16
N ILE A 136 -14.59 1.53 -0.03
CA ILE A 136 -14.93 0.68 1.13
C ILE A 136 -14.26 1.22 2.39
N LEU A 137 -12.96 1.52 2.33
CA LEU A 137 -12.20 2.08 3.45
C LEU A 137 -12.86 3.38 3.95
N ARG A 138 -13.23 4.27 3.03
CA ARG A 138 -13.92 5.53 3.35
C ARG A 138 -15.24 5.29 4.04
N LYS A 139 -16.09 4.40 3.50
CA LYS A 139 -17.41 4.09 4.08
C LYS A 139 -17.31 3.43 5.46
N LYS A 140 -16.32 2.57 5.67
CA LYS A 140 -16.18 1.79 6.92
C LYS A 140 -15.52 2.57 8.05
N CYS A 141 -14.45 3.29 7.77
CA CYS A 141 -13.70 3.99 8.82
C CYS A 141 -13.14 5.36 8.40
N GLY A 142 -12.81 5.57 7.13
CA GLY A 142 -12.19 6.81 6.67
C GLY A 142 -13.05 8.04 6.93
N GLN A 143 -14.38 7.93 6.81
CA GLN A 143 -15.28 9.06 7.07
C GLN A 143 -15.25 9.51 8.53
N VAL A 144 -15.09 8.59 9.49
CA VAL A 144 -14.98 8.93 10.92
C VAL A 144 -13.72 9.75 11.18
N TRP A 145 -12.58 9.33 10.61
CA TRP A 145 -11.32 10.04 10.72
C TRP A 145 -11.37 11.42 10.06
N ILE A 146 -11.92 11.50 8.84
CA ILE A 146 -12.07 12.77 8.13
C ILE A 146 -12.94 13.73 8.95
N SER A 147 -14.08 13.28 9.47
CA SER A 147 -14.97 14.13 10.27
C SER A 147 -14.32 14.56 11.59
N ALA A 148 -13.60 13.66 12.28
CA ALA A 148 -12.93 13.99 13.52
C ALA A 148 -11.83 15.06 13.32
N LEU A 149 -10.99 14.88 12.30
CA LEU A 149 -9.91 15.82 11.96
C LEU A 149 -10.48 17.17 11.46
N LYS A 150 -11.55 17.13 10.66
CA LYS A 150 -12.24 18.34 10.23
C LYS A 150 -12.84 19.10 11.42
N GLY A 151 -13.43 18.38 12.39
CA GLY A 151 -13.94 19.00 13.61
C GLY A 151 -12.86 19.60 14.50
N LEU A 152 -11.61 19.13 14.43
CA LEU A 152 -10.48 19.80 15.10
C LEU A 152 -10.12 21.12 14.40
N GLN A 153 -10.13 21.12 13.07
CA GLN A 153 -9.89 22.31 12.27
C GLN A 153 -10.98 23.38 12.50
N GLU A 154 -12.26 22.99 12.50
CA GLU A 154 -13.39 23.90 12.72
C GLU A 154 -13.38 24.53 14.12
N ARG A 155 -12.79 23.85 15.12
CA ARG A 155 -12.62 24.37 16.49
C ARG A 155 -11.34 25.20 16.68
N GLY A 156 -10.53 25.38 15.64
CA GLY A 156 -9.27 26.12 15.72
C GLY A 156 -8.13 25.36 16.40
N HIS A 157 -8.27 24.05 16.64
CA HIS A 157 -7.21 23.21 17.22
C HIS A 157 -6.29 22.58 16.17
N PHE A 158 -6.55 22.83 14.88
CA PHE A 158 -5.71 22.35 13.79
C PHE A 158 -5.63 23.43 12.71
N SER A 159 -4.48 24.09 12.63
CA SER A 159 -4.14 25.08 11.62
C SER A 159 -3.56 24.46 10.35
N GLY A 160 -3.09 23.20 10.43
CA GLY A 160 -2.38 22.53 9.34
C GLY A 160 -0.91 22.89 9.25
N ASP A 161 -0.36 23.54 10.28
CA ASP A 161 1.07 23.78 10.37
C ASP A 161 1.85 22.46 10.61
N LYS A 162 3.18 22.56 10.54
CA LYS A 162 4.05 21.39 10.74
C LYS A 162 3.93 20.83 12.16
N LEU A 163 3.65 21.67 13.15
CA LEU A 163 3.61 21.30 14.56
C LEU A 163 2.35 20.48 14.85
N ASP A 164 1.19 20.94 14.41
CA ASP A 164 -0.11 20.27 14.47
C ASP A 164 -0.08 18.93 13.76
N ILE A 165 0.50 18.89 12.54
CA ILE A 165 0.68 17.65 11.79
C ILE A 165 1.55 16.65 12.59
N ASN A 166 2.64 17.11 13.20
CA ASN A 166 3.52 16.25 14.00
C ASN A 166 2.85 15.77 15.28
N PHE A 167 2.05 16.61 15.96
CA PHE A 167 1.27 16.21 17.14
C PHE A 167 0.24 15.14 16.80
N ILE A 168 -0.54 15.35 15.75
CA ILE A 168 -1.52 14.37 15.27
C ILE A 168 -0.84 13.05 14.89
N ARG A 169 0.31 13.12 14.20
CA ARG A 169 1.12 11.93 13.90
C ARG A 169 1.61 11.24 15.17
N PHE A 170 2.09 11.97 16.17
CA PHE A 170 2.53 11.39 17.44
C PHE A 170 1.39 10.66 18.17
N CYS A 171 0.19 11.25 18.16
CA CYS A 171 -0.98 10.65 18.80
C CYS A 171 -1.46 9.37 18.09
N TYR A 172 -1.43 9.35 16.75
CA TYR A 172 -2.11 8.32 15.95
C TYR A 172 -1.20 7.38 15.16
N MET A 173 0.09 7.70 14.96
CA MET A 173 1.08 6.82 14.33
C MET A 173 2.07 6.32 15.39
N LYS A 174 1.68 5.28 16.11
CA LYS A 174 2.56 4.50 17.00
C LYS A 174 3.08 3.25 16.30
#